data_AF-A0A7J5LF00-F1
#
_entry.id   AF-A0A7J5LF00-F1
#
_cell.length_a   1.000
_cell.length_b   1.000
_cell.length_c   1.000
_cell.angle_alpha   90.00
_cell.angle_beta   90.00
_cell.angle_gamma   90.00
#
_symmetry.space_group_name_H-M   'P 1'
#
loop_
_entity.id
_entity.type
_entity.pdbx_description
1 polymer ?
#
loop_
_entity_poly.entity_id
_entity_poly.type
_entity_poly.pdbx_seq_one_letter_code
_entity_poly.pdbx_strand_id
1 'polypeptide(L)'
;MKRKRRIQWYYSVILLAFGLTACQVKRPDTVISDAKMENVLYDFHIAKAMGEEVPYSESYKRVLYIESVYRKHGITQADFDTSMVWYARHPDALTKVYEKVNQRLKAERDGINHLIALRDNKPKESSPGDSIDVWRGRHICCLTGTPMDNKLTFTLPSDTNFKDRDTLRWTVRFRFLNGTPDSLHAPLMAMQVLYAKDTLNDMLKVKQSGTETISLFADTLGEIKEIRGFIYYPAQQSTRDVLADRISLMRYHAKDTLFKAPADSLEAGDKELKKEPVPGKPAELKRQSEEKDTVRQRSERRPRPRLRQTTEKQ
;
A
#
# COMPACT_ATOMS: atom_id res chain seq x y z
N MET A 1 -15.92 -67.68 -32.37
CA MET A 1 -16.00 -66.61 -31.35
C MET A 1 -15.28 -65.28 -31.70
N LYS A 2 -14.27 -65.25 -32.60
CA LYS A 2 -13.48 -64.02 -32.89
C LYS A 2 -14.23 -62.93 -33.68
N ARG A 3 -15.22 -63.28 -34.51
CA ARG A 3 -15.94 -62.32 -35.40
C ARG A 3 -16.96 -61.44 -34.66
N LYS A 4 -17.68 -61.98 -33.66
CA LYS A 4 -18.64 -61.22 -32.82
C LYS A 4 -17.93 -60.17 -31.94
N ARG A 5 -16.77 -60.49 -31.37
CA ARG A 5 -15.97 -59.54 -30.56
C ARG A 5 -15.46 -58.35 -31.38
N ARG A 6 -15.08 -58.55 -32.64
CA ARG A 6 -14.65 -57.43 -33.53
C ARG A 6 -15.82 -56.49 -33.84
N ILE A 7 -17.00 -57.03 -34.16
CA ILE A 7 -18.21 -56.24 -34.44
C ILE A 7 -18.64 -55.44 -33.21
N GLN A 8 -18.61 -56.05 -32.03
CA GLN A 8 -18.94 -55.38 -30.77
C GLN A 8 -17.92 -54.28 -30.40
N TRP A 9 -16.65 -54.49 -30.74
CA TRP A 9 -15.61 -53.46 -30.59
C TRP A 9 -15.84 -52.27 -31.53
N TYR A 10 -16.21 -52.52 -32.79
CA TYR A 10 -16.58 -51.45 -33.73
C TYR A 10 -17.79 -50.64 -33.27
N TYR A 11 -18.85 -51.28 -32.76
CA TYR A 11 -20.00 -50.56 -32.20
C TYR A 11 -19.62 -49.74 -30.97
N SER A 12 -18.74 -50.23 -30.11
CA SER A 12 -18.26 -49.49 -28.93
C SER A 12 -17.41 -48.27 -29.32
N VAL A 13 -16.58 -48.39 -30.37
CA VAL A 13 -15.77 -47.27 -30.89
C VAL A 13 -16.66 -46.24 -31.59
N ILE A 14 -17.68 -46.66 -32.34
CA ILE A 14 -18.64 -45.75 -32.99
C ILE A 14 -19.48 -45.03 -31.92
N LEU A 15 -19.98 -45.74 -30.90
CA LEU A 15 -20.74 -45.15 -29.80
C LEU A 15 -19.89 -44.15 -28.99
N LEU A 16 -18.59 -44.45 -28.77
CA LEU A 16 -17.65 -43.54 -28.12
C LEU A 16 -17.37 -42.30 -28.98
N ALA A 17 -17.24 -42.46 -30.30
CA ALA A 17 -17.05 -41.35 -31.23
C ALA A 17 -18.27 -40.41 -31.30
N PHE A 18 -19.49 -40.96 -31.22
CA PHE A 18 -20.73 -40.17 -31.14
C PHE A 18 -20.91 -39.50 -29.76
N GLY A 19 -20.38 -40.09 -28.68
CA GLY A 19 -20.39 -39.48 -27.34
C GLY A 19 -19.53 -38.22 -27.23
N LEU A 20 -18.45 -38.12 -28.02
CA LEU A 20 -17.53 -36.97 -27.99
C LEU A 20 -18.03 -35.76 -28.80
N THR A 21 -19.05 -35.91 -29.64
CA THR A 21 -19.62 -34.81 -30.45
C THR A 21 -20.91 -34.23 -29.86
N ALA A 22 -21.44 -34.80 -28.77
CA ALA A 22 -22.76 -34.47 -28.23
C ALA A 22 -22.83 -33.23 -27.31
N CYS A 23 -21.71 -32.55 -27.01
CA CYS A 23 -21.70 -31.38 -26.11
C CYS A 23 -20.89 -30.19 -26.65
N GLN A 24 -20.89 -29.94 -27.96
CA GLN A 24 -20.46 -28.64 -28.46
C GLN A 24 -21.67 -27.72 -28.52
N VAL A 25 -21.79 -26.83 -27.53
CA VAL A 25 -22.83 -25.79 -27.56
C VAL A 25 -22.59 -24.91 -28.78
N LYS A 26 -23.41 -25.10 -29.80
CA LYS A 26 -23.29 -24.39 -31.07
C LYS A 26 -23.59 -22.92 -30.82
N ARG A 27 -22.55 -22.08 -30.90
CA ARG A 27 -22.67 -20.62 -30.81
C ARG A 27 -23.54 -20.11 -31.97
N PRO A 28 -24.61 -19.34 -31.72
CA PRO A 28 -25.36 -18.67 -32.79
C PRO A 28 -24.50 -17.62 -33.50
N ASP A 29 -24.68 -17.46 -34.81
CA ASP A 29 -23.89 -16.52 -35.62
C ASP A 29 -24.12 -15.04 -35.23
N THR A 30 -25.23 -14.75 -34.54
CA THR A 30 -25.55 -13.41 -34.00
C THR A 30 -24.74 -13.04 -32.76
N VAL A 31 -24.05 -14.00 -32.14
CA VAL A 31 -23.24 -13.78 -30.94
C VAL A 31 -21.81 -13.43 -31.35
N ILE A 32 -21.34 -12.28 -30.88
CA ILE A 32 -19.97 -11.81 -31.07
C ILE A 32 -18.99 -12.90 -30.59
N SER A 33 -18.00 -13.22 -31.42
CA SER A 33 -16.98 -14.24 -31.10
C SER A 33 -16.09 -13.82 -29.94
N ASP A 34 -15.45 -14.78 -29.26
CA ASP A 34 -14.61 -14.50 -28.08
C ASP A 34 -13.49 -13.48 -28.35
N ALA A 35 -12.79 -13.63 -29.47
CA ALA A 35 -11.71 -12.71 -29.85
C ALA A 35 -12.22 -11.29 -30.15
N LYS A 36 -13.41 -11.18 -30.75
CA LYS A 36 -14.03 -9.87 -30.99
C LYS A 36 -14.58 -9.29 -29.69
N MET A 37 -15.19 -10.11 -28.83
CA MET A 37 -15.72 -9.70 -27.53
C MET A 37 -14.62 -9.23 -26.59
N GLU A 38 -13.44 -9.85 -26.61
CA GLU A 38 -12.27 -9.39 -25.85
C GLU A 38 -11.91 -7.94 -26.20
N ASN A 39 -11.81 -7.62 -27.48
CA ASN A 39 -11.49 -6.27 -27.94
C ASN A 39 -12.61 -5.26 -27.63
N VAL A 40 -13.87 -5.68 -27.81
CA VAL A 40 -15.04 -4.86 -27.48
C VAL A 40 -15.09 -4.55 -26.00
N LEU A 41 -14.96 -5.56 -25.12
CA LEU A 41 -15.03 -5.36 -23.66
C LEU A 41 -13.87 -4.54 -23.14
N TYR A 42 -12.65 -4.74 -23.68
CA TYR A 42 -11.50 -3.93 -23.33
C TYR A 42 -11.77 -2.43 -23.60
N ASP A 43 -12.20 -2.07 -24.82
CA ASP A 43 -12.49 -0.67 -25.16
C ASP A 43 -13.74 -0.15 -24.42
N PHE A 44 -14.75 -1.00 -24.23
CA PHE A 44 -15.99 -0.67 -23.53
C PHE A 44 -15.72 -0.27 -22.07
N HIS A 45 -14.88 -1.01 -21.35
CA HIS A 45 -14.55 -0.70 -19.97
C HIS A 45 -13.73 0.59 -19.84
N ILE A 46 -12.83 0.87 -20.79
CA ILE A 46 -12.09 2.13 -20.84
C ILE A 46 -13.05 3.30 -21.09
N ALA A 47 -13.92 3.19 -22.10
CA ALA A 47 -14.92 4.21 -22.42
C ALA A 47 -15.88 4.46 -21.25
N LYS A 48 -16.28 3.40 -20.54
CA LYS A 48 -17.11 3.51 -19.34
C LYS A 48 -16.39 4.25 -18.21
N ALA A 49 -15.13 3.92 -17.94
CA ALA A 49 -14.32 4.61 -16.93
C ALA A 49 -14.13 6.09 -17.27
N MET A 50 -13.86 6.43 -18.54
CA MET A 50 -13.81 7.82 -19.00
C MET A 50 -15.14 8.56 -18.80
N GLY A 51 -16.26 7.85 -18.96
CA GLY A 51 -17.61 8.40 -18.73
C GLY A 51 -17.91 8.71 -17.27
N GLU A 52 -17.33 7.97 -16.31
CA GLU A 52 -17.55 8.20 -14.87
C GLU A 52 -16.97 9.54 -14.39
N GLU A 53 -15.88 10.00 -15.01
CA GLU A 53 -15.26 11.31 -14.71
C GLU A 53 -16.03 12.50 -15.31
N VAL A 54 -16.99 12.26 -16.22
CA VAL A 54 -17.75 13.33 -16.87
C VAL A 54 -18.75 13.97 -15.90
N PRO A 55 -18.78 15.32 -15.78
CA PRO A 55 -19.76 16.03 -14.98
C PRO A 55 -21.20 15.73 -15.39
N TYR A 56 -22.13 15.79 -14.43
CA TYR A 56 -23.54 15.49 -14.69
C TYR A 56 -24.17 16.34 -15.81
N SER A 57 -23.77 17.61 -15.91
CA SER A 57 -24.21 18.54 -16.97
C SER A 57 -23.86 18.07 -18.38
N GLU A 58 -22.89 17.17 -18.53
CA GLU A 58 -22.43 16.64 -19.81
C GLU A 58 -22.67 15.13 -19.94
N SER A 59 -23.67 14.60 -19.22
CA SER A 59 -23.97 13.16 -19.18
C SER A 59 -24.14 12.50 -20.55
N TYR A 60 -24.55 13.25 -21.59
CA TYR A 60 -24.63 12.77 -22.97
C TYR A 60 -23.29 12.24 -23.51
N LYS A 61 -22.14 12.79 -23.06
CA LYS A 61 -20.80 12.31 -23.48
C LYS A 61 -20.56 10.86 -23.05
N ARG A 62 -21.17 10.40 -21.96
CA ARG A 62 -21.09 9.01 -21.50
C ARG A 62 -21.67 8.06 -22.55
N VAL A 63 -22.81 8.42 -23.13
CA VAL A 63 -23.45 7.65 -24.20
C VAL A 63 -22.58 7.65 -25.45
N LEU A 64 -22.06 8.83 -25.84
CA LEU A 64 -21.19 8.95 -27.01
C LEU A 64 -19.90 8.13 -26.91
N TYR A 65 -19.30 8.03 -25.73
CA TYR A 65 -18.13 7.18 -25.52
C TYR A 65 -18.45 5.70 -25.79
N ILE A 66 -19.53 5.18 -25.22
CA ILE A 66 -19.95 3.80 -25.45
C ILE A 66 -20.33 3.57 -26.92
N GLU A 67 -21.07 4.50 -27.52
CA GLU A 67 -21.45 4.42 -28.95
C GLU A 67 -20.21 4.40 -29.86
N SER A 68 -19.17 5.18 -29.52
CA SER A 68 -17.91 5.19 -30.27
C SER A 68 -17.21 3.83 -30.27
N VAL A 69 -17.33 3.06 -29.18
CA VAL A 69 -16.79 1.70 -29.09
C VAL A 69 -17.53 0.76 -30.02
N TYR A 70 -18.86 0.81 -30.01
CA TYR A 70 -19.68 0.01 -30.91
C TYR A 70 -19.37 0.29 -32.38
N ARG A 71 -19.24 1.58 -32.72
CA ARG A 71 -18.84 2.01 -34.07
C ARG A 71 -17.45 1.53 -34.46
N LYS A 72 -16.47 1.62 -33.55
CA LYS A 72 -15.08 1.15 -33.76
C LYS A 72 -15.03 -0.35 -34.08
N HIS A 73 -15.87 -1.15 -33.43
CA HIS A 73 -15.93 -2.60 -33.61
C HIS A 73 -16.93 -3.07 -34.66
N GLY A 74 -17.63 -2.14 -35.32
CA GLY A 74 -18.67 -2.45 -36.31
C GLY A 74 -19.76 -3.34 -35.72
N ILE A 75 -20.24 -3.01 -34.52
CA ILE A 75 -21.36 -3.68 -33.86
C ILE A 75 -22.42 -2.65 -33.47
N THR A 76 -23.65 -3.10 -33.28
CA THR A 76 -24.72 -2.29 -32.66
C THR A 76 -24.83 -2.59 -31.17
N GLN A 77 -25.50 -1.72 -30.43
CA GLN A 77 -25.84 -1.99 -29.03
C GLN A 77 -26.66 -3.29 -28.90
N ALA A 78 -27.60 -3.53 -29.83
CA ALA A 78 -28.41 -4.74 -29.82
C ALA A 78 -27.57 -6.01 -30.01
N ASP A 79 -26.55 -5.98 -30.86
CA ASP A 79 -25.63 -7.11 -31.04
C ASP A 79 -24.84 -7.40 -29.76
N PHE A 80 -24.38 -6.35 -29.09
CA PHE A 80 -23.66 -6.46 -27.82
C PHE A 80 -24.56 -7.04 -26.73
N ASP A 81 -25.76 -6.48 -26.55
CA ASP A 81 -26.73 -6.92 -25.53
C ASP A 81 -27.18 -8.36 -25.77
N THR A 82 -27.46 -8.73 -27.02
CA THR A 82 -27.81 -10.10 -27.42
C THR A 82 -26.67 -11.07 -27.13
N SER A 83 -25.44 -10.68 -27.45
CA SER A 83 -24.26 -11.49 -27.15
C SER A 83 -24.08 -11.65 -25.64
N MET A 84 -24.31 -10.59 -24.86
CA MET A 84 -24.14 -10.64 -23.40
C MET A 84 -25.15 -11.55 -22.73
N VAL A 85 -26.38 -11.60 -23.23
CA VAL A 85 -27.39 -12.59 -22.80
C VAL A 85 -26.94 -14.03 -23.08
N TRP A 86 -26.27 -14.28 -24.22
CA TRP A 86 -25.70 -15.60 -24.49
C TRP A 86 -24.53 -15.91 -23.55
N TYR A 87 -23.59 -14.98 -23.36
CA TYR A 87 -22.43 -15.15 -22.48
C TYR A 87 -22.83 -15.36 -21.01
N ALA A 88 -23.91 -14.71 -20.55
CA ALA A 88 -24.46 -14.93 -19.20
C ALA A 88 -24.92 -16.39 -18.99
N ARG A 89 -25.33 -17.09 -20.05
CA ARG A 89 -25.68 -18.52 -20.02
C ARG A 89 -24.47 -19.45 -20.23
N HIS A 90 -23.31 -18.89 -20.57
CA HIS A 90 -22.07 -19.62 -20.87
C HIS A 90 -20.90 -19.02 -20.08
N PRO A 91 -20.89 -19.16 -18.75
CA PRO A 91 -19.93 -18.50 -17.87
C PRO A 91 -18.48 -18.89 -18.17
N ASP A 92 -18.21 -20.12 -18.60
CA ASP A 92 -16.86 -20.55 -18.98
C ASP A 92 -16.29 -19.77 -20.17
N ALA A 93 -17.13 -19.44 -21.15
CA ALA A 93 -16.73 -18.65 -22.31
C ALA A 93 -16.47 -17.20 -21.90
N LEU A 94 -17.35 -16.62 -21.07
CA LEU A 94 -17.21 -15.25 -20.58
C LEU A 94 -15.97 -15.09 -19.69
N THR A 95 -15.69 -16.07 -18.84
CA THR A 95 -14.53 -16.08 -17.93
C THR A 95 -13.22 -16.02 -18.72
N LYS A 96 -13.08 -16.86 -19.76
CA LYS A 96 -11.90 -16.85 -20.64
C LYS A 96 -11.68 -15.50 -21.35
N VAL A 97 -12.76 -14.84 -21.76
CA VAL A 97 -12.69 -13.51 -22.36
C VAL A 97 -12.19 -12.50 -21.31
N TYR A 98 -12.78 -12.47 -20.12
CA TYR A 98 -12.38 -11.55 -19.06
C TYR A 98 -10.97 -11.80 -18.52
N GLU A 99 -10.49 -13.04 -18.47
CA GLU A 99 -9.11 -13.34 -18.11
C GLU A 99 -8.11 -12.60 -19.00
N LYS A 100 -8.34 -12.64 -20.32
CA LYS A 100 -7.49 -11.94 -21.29
C LYS A 100 -7.64 -10.42 -21.22
N VAL A 101 -8.86 -9.91 -21.09
CA VAL A 101 -9.12 -8.47 -20.90
C VAL A 101 -8.38 -7.96 -19.65
N ASN A 102 -8.48 -8.69 -18.54
CA ASN A 102 -7.81 -8.33 -17.29
C ASN A 102 -6.29 -8.39 -17.40
N GLN A 103 -5.74 -9.40 -18.09
CA GLN A 103 -4.30 -9.50 -18.34
C GLN A 103 -3.80 -8.30 -19.15
N ARG A 104 -4.51 -7.93 -20.23
CA ARG A 104 -4.16 -6.78 -21.07
C ARG A 104 -4.22 -5.46 -20.30
N LEU A 105 -5.32 -5.20 -19.58
CA LEU A 105 -5.46 -3.98 -18.78
C LEU A 105 -4.38 -3.86 -17.69
N LYS A 106 -4.00 -4.97 -17.05
CA LYS A 106 -2.89 -5.00 -16.08
C LYS A 106 -1.55 -4.67 -16.75
N ALA A 107 -1.25 -5.28 -17.90
CA ALA A 107 -0.01 -5.04 -18.62
C ALA A 107 0.14 -3.56 -19.03
N GLU A 108 -0.92 -2.93 -19.52
CA GLU A 108 -0.90 -1.51 -19.88
C GLU A 108 -0.77 -0.60 -18.66
N ARG A 109 -1.48 -0.91 -17.57
CA ARG A 109 -1.33 -0.19 -16.29
C ARG A 109 0.12 -0.25 -15.80
N ASP A 110 0.74 -1.43 -15.83
CA ASP A 110 2.12 -1.61 -15.39
C ASP A 110 3.11 -0.87 -16.30
N GLY A 111 2.86 -0.85 -17.61
CA GLY A 111 3.62 -0.03 -18.56
C GLY A 111 3.53 1.47 -18.26
N ILE A 112 2.32 1.99 -18.03
CA ILE A 112 2.11 3.41 -17.66
C ILE A 112 2.79 3.73 -16.32
N ASN A 113 2.62 2.88 -15.32
CA ASN A 113 3.28 3.04 -14.02
C ASN A 113 4.82 3.07 -14.16
N HIS A 114 5.37 2.24 -15.04
CA HIS A 114 6.79 2.24 -15.33
C HIS A 114 7.25 3.56 -15.97
N LEU A 115 6.49 4.09 -16.94
CA LEU A 115 6.79 5.38 -17.56
C LEU A 115 6.70 6.55 -16.57
N ILE A 116 5.72 6.53 -15.65
CA ILE A 116 5.61 7.53 -14.58
C ILE A 116 6.82 7.44 -13.64
N ALA A 117 7.23 6.23 -13.27
CA ALA A 117 8.40 6.00 -12.43
C ALA A 117 9.69 6.57 -13.06
N LEU A 118 9.89 6.35 -14.36
CA LEU A 118 11.01 6.91 -15.12
C LEU A 118 10.97 8.44 -15.17
N ARG A 119 9.81 9.01 -15.52
CA ARG A 119 9.65 10.47 -15.64
C ARG A 119 9.88 11.18 -14.31
N ASP A 120 9.39 10.62 -13.21
CA ASP A 120 9.47 11.26 -11.90
C ASP A 120 10.76 10.88 -11.12
N ASN A 121 11.69 10.10 -11.70
CA ASN A 121 12.83 9.50 -10.99
C ASN A 121 12.42 8.78 -9.69
N LYS A 122 11.24 8.17 -9.67
CA LYS A 122 10.71 7.45 -8.49
C LYS A 122 10.97 5.97 -8.70
N PRO A 123 11.91 5.33 -7.97
CA PRO A 123 12.09 3.89 -8.07
C PRO A 123 10.79 3.18 -7.68
N LYS A 124 10.47 2.09 -8.38
CA LYS A 124 9.24 1.30 -8.15
C LYS A 124 9.20 0.82 -6.69
N GLU A 125 10.36 0.41 -6.17
CA GLU A 125 10.57 -0.03 -4.81
C GLU A 125 11.36 1.02 -4.02
N SER A 126 11.05 1.14 -2.73
CA SER A 126 11.84 1.91 -1.78
C SER A 126 13.22 1.28 -1.59
N SER A 127 14.19 2.05 -1.09
CA SER A 127 15.51 1.51 -0.81
C SER A 127 15.46 0.45 0.31
N PRO A 128 16.29 -0.61 0.23
CA PRO A 128 16.36 -1.63 1.26
C PRO A 128 17.08 -1.09 2.51
N GLY A 129 16.54 -1.37 3.70
CA GLY A 129 17.15 -1.02 4.98
C GLY A 129 16.15 -0.72 6.09
N ASP A 130 16.65 -0.68 7.33
CA ASP A 130 15.86 -0.63 8.57
C ASP A 130 15.22 0.72 8.87
N SER A 131 15.81 1.82 8.41
CA SER A 131 15.41 3.18 8.74
C SER A 131 15.65 4.08 7.54
N ILE A 132 14.63 4.24 6.71
CA ILE A 132 14.76 4.89 5.39
C ILE A 132 13.64 5.90 5.21
N ASP A 133 13.98 7.04 4.60
CA ASP A 133 12.98 7.98 4.10
C ASP A 133 12.38 7.40 2.82
N VAL A 134 11.12 7.00 2.90
CA VAL A 134 10.35 6.46 1.77
C VAL A 134 9.52 7.55 1.08
N TRP A 135 9.70 8.82 1.46
CA TRP A 135 9.01 9.94 0.81
C TRP A 135 9.45 10.09 -0.65
N ARG A 136 8.48 10.08 -1.56
CA ARG A 136 8.70 10.28 -3.01
C ARG A 136 8.11 11.60 -3.51
N GLY A 137 7.59 12.45 -2.63
CA GLY A 137 6.92 13.70 -3.00
C GLY A 137 7.89 14.89 -3.05
N ARG A 138 7.34 16.09 -3.26
CA ARG A 138 8.12 17.32 -3.06
C ARG A 138 8.45 17.46 -1.58
N HIS A 139 9.69 17.79 -1.23
CA HIS A 139 10.09 18.04 0.16
C HIS A 139 9.68 19.44 0.67
N ILE A 140 9.21 20.30 -0.23
CA ILE A 140 8.78 21.67 0.03
C ILE A 140 7.53 21.98 -0.80
N CYS A 141 6.52 22.59 -0.19
CA CYS A 141 5.37 23.17 -0.86
C CYS A 141 4.89 24.44 -0.14
N CYS A 142 4.41 25.42 -0.91
CA CYS A 142 3.70 26.58 -0.38
C CYS A 142 2.20 26.33 -0.45
N LEU A 143 1.47 26.65 0.61
CA LEU A 143 0.02 26.54 0.69
C LEU A 143 -0.59 27.93 0.86
N THR A 144 -1.46 28.34 -0.05
CA THR A 144 -1.98 29.73 -0.14
C THR A 144 -3.46 29.86 0.20
N GLY A 145 -4.12 28.75 0.57
CA GLY A 145 -5.56 28.71 0.90
C GLY A 145 -6.48 28.86 -0.32
N THR A 146 -5.92 29.15 -1.50
CA THR A 146 -6.64 29.19 -2.77
C THR A 146 -6.91 27.78 -3.30
N PRO A 147 -8.01 27.52 -4.05
CA PRO A 147 -8.35 26.17 -4.50
C PRO A 147 -7.28 25.44 -5.32
N MET A 148 -6.33 26.16 -5.92
CA MET A 148 -5.25 25.56 -6.71
C MET A 148 -4.11 25.01 -5.86
N ASP A 149 -3.75 25.70 -4.77
CA ASP A 149 -2.58 25.38 -3.94
C ASP A 149 -2.93 25.28 -2.45
N ASN A 150 -4.17 24.89 -2.11
CA ASN A 150 -4.60 24.71 -0.72
C ASN A 150 -4.34 23.32 -0.16
N LYS A 151 -3.88 22.36 -0.98
CA LYS A 151 -3.67 20.99 -0.52
C LYS A 151 -2.40 20.35 -1.07
N LEU A 152 -1.73 19.61 -0.22
CA LEU A 152 -0.76 18.58 -0.59
C LEU A 152 -1.42 17.22 -0.34
N THR A 153 -1.46 16.35 -1.34
CA THR A 153 -1.95 14.98 -1.18
C THR A 153 -0.90 14.01 -1.66
N PHE A 154 -0.76 12.87 -0.99
CA PHE A 154 0.10 11.80 -1.46
C PHE A 154 -0.54 10.43 -1.27
N THR A 155 -0.12 9.51 -2.12
CA THR A 155 -0.48 8.09 -2.04
C THR A 155 0.79 7.31 -2.36
N LEU A 156 1.20 6.47 -1.42
CA LEU A 156 2.38 5.64 -1.52
C LEU A 156 1.93 4.17 -1.41
N PRO A 157 1.95 3.41 -2.52
CA PRO A 157 1.67 1.98 -2.46
C PRO A 157 2.77 1.28 -1.65
N SER A 158 2.37 0.22 -0.96
CA SER A 158 3.34 -0.69 -0.35
C SER A 158 4.16 -1.39 -1.41
N ASP A 159 5.40 -1.70 -1.07
CA ASP A 159 6.35 -2.43 -1.90
C ASP A 159 6.97 -3.59 -1.10
N THR A 160 7.82 -4.37 -1.76
CA THR A 160 8.48 -5.56 -1.18
C THR A 160 9.34 -5.27 0.05
N ASN A 161 9.73 -4.00 0.27
CA ASN A 161 10.53 -3.59 1.42
C ASN A 161 9.68 -3.12 2.60
N PHE A 162 8.35 -3.02 2.48
CA PHE A 162 7.48 -2.82 3.65
C PHE A 162 7.21 -4.16 4.31
N LYS A 163 7.30 -4.19 5.63
CA LYS A 163 7.05 -5.38 6.43
C LYS A 163 5.87 -5.16 7.37
N ASP A 164 5.31 -6.26 7.81
CA ASP A 164 4.36 -6.27 8.92
C ASP A 164 4.98 -5.57 10.13
N ARG A 165 4.16 -4.77 10.82
CA ARG A 165 4.54 -4.03 12.03
C ARG A 165 5.54 -2.90 11.82
N ASP A 166 5.78 -2.48 10.58
CA ASP A 166 6.58 -1.29 10.33
C ASP A 166 5.94 -0.05 10.96
N THR A 167 6.79 0.79 11.55
CA THR A 167 6.38 2.09 12.07
C THR A 167 6.64 3.16 11.02
N LEU A 168 5.60 3.90 10.67
CA LEU A 168 5.63 4.96 9.69
C LEU A 168 5.55 6.31 10.40
N ARG A 169 6.51 7.18 10.13
CA ARG A 169 6.62 8.50 10.77
C ARG A 169 6.69 9.59 9.73
N TRP A 170 5.59 10.30 9.55
CA TRP A 170 5.51 11.43 8.64
C TRP A 170 5.82 12.73 9.38
N THR A 171 6.91 13.39 8.98
CA THR A 171 7.42 14.59 9.62
C THR A 171 7.37 15.75 8.64
N VAL A 172 6.82 16.88 9.07
CA VAL A 172 6.69 18.10 8.26
C VAL A 172 7.02 19.31 9.10
N ARG A 173 7.83 20.23 8.57
CA ARG A 173 8.06 21.53 9.20
C ARG A 173 7.16 22.58 8.58
N PHE A 174 6.35 23.22 9.41
CA PHE A 174 5.48 24.32 9.01
C PHE A 174 6.08 25.66 9.41
N ARG A 175 6.06 26.60 8.47
CA ARG A 175 6.45 27.99 8.70
C ARG A 175 5.33 28.92 8.25
N PHE A 176 4.82 29.69 9.18
CA PHE A 176 3.79 30.68 8.93
C PHE A 176 4.48 32.02 8.65
N LEU A 177 4.38 32.51 7.42
CA LEU A 177 5.09 33.72 6.99
C LEU A 177 4.43 34.98 7.56
N ASN A 178 3.10 34.98 7.67
CA ASN A 178 2.28 36.14 8.06
C ASN A 178 1.49 35.90 9.36
N GLY A 179 2.19 35.51 10.43
CA GLY A 179 1.61 35.26 11.75
C GLY A 179 0.84 33.94 11.88
N THR A 180 0.47 33.57 13.10
CA THR A 180 -0.21 32.28 13.36
C THR A 180 -1.65 32.28 12.83
N PRO A 181 -2.10 31.22 12.16
CA PRO A 181 -3.47 31.12 11.67
C PRO A 181 -4.46 30.99 12.83
N ASP A 182 -5.68 31.45 12.62
CA ASP A 182 -6.78 31.20 13.56
C ASP A 182 -7.04 29.70 13.69
N SER A 183 -7.45 29.24 14.88
CA SER A 183 -7.68 27.81 15.15
C SER A 183 -8.69 27.14 14.20
N LEU A 184 -9.62 27.91 13.62
CA LEU A 184 -10.59 27.44 12.63
C LEU A 184 -9.97 27.25 11.23
N HIS A 185 -8.94 28.03 10.91
CA HIS A 185 -8.30 28.04 9.60
C HIS A 185 -6.86 27.50 9.64
N ALA A 186 -6.51 26.78 10.72
CA ALA A 186 -5.22 26.13 10.86
C ALA A 186 -5.07 24.99 9.84
N PRO A 187 -3.89 24.81 9.23
CA PRO A 187 -3.61 23.66 8.38
C PRO A 187 -3.91 22.34 9.10
N LEU A 188 -4.52 21.41 8.36
CA LEU A 188 -4.86 20.07 8.81
C LEU A 188 -3.93 19.07 8.14
N MET A 189 -3.15 18.35 8.94
CA MET A 189 -2.26 17.30 8.49
C MET A 189 -2.87 15.95 8.91
N ALA A 190 -3.08 15.04 7.98
CA ALA A 190 -3.65 13.73 8.25
C ALA A 190 -2.90 12.64 7.50
N MET A 191 -2.68 11.51 8.17
CA MET A 191 -2.12 10.31 7.55
C MET A 191 -3.04 9.12 7.80
N GLN A 192 -3.17 8.26 6.80
CA GLN A 192 -3.90 7.01 6.87
C GLN A 192 -3.03 5.89 6.32
N VAL A 193 -3.04 4.74 6.98
CA VAL A 193 -2.39 3.51 6.52
C VAL A 193 -3.47 2.46 6.33
N LEU A 194 -3.58 1.96 5.10
CA LEU A 194 -4.44 0.84 4.74
C LEU A 194 -3.64 -0.46 4.93
N TYR A 195 -4.09 -1.29 5.85
CA TYR A 195 -3.55 -2.62 6.07
C TYR A 195 -4.40 -3.69 5.39
N ALA A 196 -3.94 -4.94 5.43
CA ALA A 196 -4.67 -6.07 4.88
C ALA A 196 -6.07 -6.24 5.47
N LYS A 197 -6.19 -6.07 6.80
CA LYS A 197 -7.42 -6.30 7.56
C LYS A 197 -8.26 -5.05 7.82
N ASP A 198 -7.61 -3.90 8.05
CA ASP A 198 -8.30 -2.66 8.45
C ASP A 198 -7.47 -1.40 8.08
N THR A 199 -7.96 -0.23 8.44
CA THR A 199 -7.30 1.07 8.25
C THR A 199 -7.00 1.73 9.59
N LEU A 200 -5.84 2.40 9.68
CA LEU A 200 -5.54 3.32 10.78
C LEU A 200 -5.36 4.73 10.25
N ASN A 201 -5.82 5.71 11.00
CA ASN A 201 -5.63 7.11 10.68
C ASN A 201 -5.23 7.90 11.92
N ASP A 202 -4.55 9.02 11.68
CA ASP A 202 -4.29 10.04 12.68
C ASP A 202 -4.23 11.41 11.99
N MET A 203 -4.56 12.45 12.73
CA MET A 203 -4.74 13.79 12.21
C MET A 203 -4.47 14.84 13.28
N LEU A 204 -3.76 15.89 12.87
CA LEU A 204 -3.44 17.03 13.73
C LEU A 204 -3.73 18.36 13.03
N LYS A 205 -4.07 19.36 13.83
CA LYS A 205 -4.16 20.75 13.39
C LYS A 205 -2.88 21.49 13.76
N VAL A 206 -2.27 22.12 12.76
CA VAL A 206 -1.01 22.86 12.92
C VAL A 206 -1.31 24.28 13.37
N LYS A 207 -1.14 24.55 14.67
CA LYS A 207 -1.48 25.87 15.25
C LYS A 207 -0.34 26.88 15.20
N GLN A 208 0.90 26.40 15.14
CA GLN A 208 2.09 27.24 15.26
C GLN A 208 3.23 26.73 14.35
N SER A 209 4.19 27.60 14.06
CA SER A 209 5.36 27.20 13.29
C SER A 209 6.19 26.21 14.09
N GLY A 210 6.57 25.11 13.45
CA GLY A 210 7.20 24.01 14.14
C GLY A 210 7.27 22.78 13.26
N THR A 211 7.92 21.74 13.79
CA THR A 211 7.93 20.42 13.17
C THR A 211 6.81 19.61 13.81
N GLU A 212 5.86 19.19 12.98
CA GLU A 212 4.79 18.30 13.37
C GLU A 212 5.08 16.90 12.84
N THR A 213 4.62 15.88 13.56
CA THR A 213 4.89 14.48 13.23
C THR A 213 3.67 13.63 13.50
N ILE A 214 3.28 12.81 12.52
CA ILE A 214 2.29 11.75 12.69
C ILE A 214 3.01 10.41 12.65
N SER A 215 2.78 9.57 13.66
CA SER A 215 3.36 8.22 13.74
C SER A 215 2.25 7.18 13.78
N LEU A 216 2.24 6.26 12.81
CA LEU A 216 1.29 5.15 12.74
C LEU A 216 2.03 3.82 12.69
N PHE A 217 1.54 2.85 13.43
CA PHE A 217 2.01 1.47 13.44
C PHE A 217 0.85 0.55 13.83
N ALA A 218 0.93 -0.71 13.43
CA ALA A 218 -0.05 -1.71 13.80
C ALA A 218 0.64 -3.07 14.00
N ASP A 219 0.33 -3.74 15.12
CA ASP A 219 0.91 -5.05 15.40
C ASP A 219 0.13 -6.20 14.76
N THR A 220 -1.20 -6.08 14.60
CA THR A 220 -2.11 -7.21 14.29
C THR A 220 -2.87 -7.07 12.97
N LEU A 221 -2.75 -5.92 12.30
CA LEU A 221 -3.54 -5.58 11.10
C LEU A 221 -2.99 -6.18 9.79
N GLY A 222 -1.83 -6.85 9.85
CA GLY A 222 -1.18 -7.54 8.75
C GLY A 222 -0.35 -6.61 7.86
N GLU A 223 -0.17 -7.01 6.60
CA GLU A 223 0.63 -6.30 5.60
C GLU A 223 0.09 -4.89 5.33
N ILE A 224 1.01 -3.92 5.21
CA ILE A 224 0.68 -2.57 4.72
C ILE A 224 0.38 -2.70 3.24
N LYS A 225 -0.77 -2.18 2.78
CA LYS A 225 -1.14 -2.13 1.36
C LYS A 225 -0.84 -0.77 0.76
N GLU A 226 -1.17 0.30 1.47
CA GLU A 226 -1.06 1.65 0.96
C GLU A 226 -1.02 2.68 2.09
N ILE A 227 -0.26 3.75 1.88
CA ILE A 227 -0.16 4.88 2.79
C ILE A 227 -0.68 6.11 2.07
N ARG A 228 -1.63 6.80 2.70
CA ARG A 228 -2.24 8.02 2.17
C ARG A 228 -2.04 9.14 3.17
N GLY A 229 -1.98 10.36 2.67
CA GLY A 229 -2.02 11.50 3.57
C GLY A 229 -2.25 12.79 2.82
N PHE A 230 -2.62 13.80 3.59
CA PHE A 230 -2.81 15.13 3.06
C PHE A 230 -2.45 16.20 4.07
N ILE A 231 -2.05 17.35 3.54
CA ILE A 231 -2.04 18.63 4.25
C ILE A 231 -3.08 19.49 3.55
N TYR A 232 -4.06 19.97 4.30
CA TYR A 232 -5.10 20.86 3.78
C TYR A 232 -5.04 22.18 4.53
N TYR A 233 -4.99 23.27 3.79
CA TYR A 233 -5.00 24.63 4.32
C TYR A 233 -6.28 25.34 3.86
N PRO A 234 -7.29 25.52 4.73
CA PRO A 234 -8.57 26.09 4.33
C PRO A 234 -8.44 27.54 3.86
N ALA A 235 -9.35 27.95 2.97
CA ALA A 235 -9.40 29.32 2.46
C ALA A 235 -9.58 30.33 3.61
N GLN A 236 -8.82 31.42 3.56
CA GLN A 236 -8.89 32.52 4.52
C GLN A 236 -9.26 33.82 3.81
N GLN A 237 -9.92 34.73 4.54
CA GLN A 237 -10.23 36.08 4.03
C GLN A 237 -8.96 36.92 3.81
N SER A 238 -7.90 36.69 4.61
CA SER A 238 -6.57 37.27 4.41
C SER A 238 -5.61 36.19 3.88
N THR A 239 -4.94 36.45 2.76
CA THR A 239 -3.94 35.55 2.18
C THR A 239 -2.74 35.44 3.13
N ARG A 240 -2.67 34.33 3.88
CA ARG A 240 -1.51 33.98 4.70
C ARG A 240 -0.88 32.73 4.12
N ASP A 241 0.31 32.88 3.58
CA ASP A 241 1.00 31.73 2.99
C ASP A 241 1.66 30.88 4.06
N VAL A 242 1.50 29.57 3.93
CA VAL A 242 2.11 28.56 4.80
C VAL A 242 3.13 27.78 4.00
N LEU A 243 4.38 27.84 4.43
CA LEU A 243 5.44 27.02 3.86
C LEU A 243 5.51 25.70 4.64
N ALA A 244 5.24 24.58 3.97
CA ALA A 244 5.52 23.25 4.49
C ALA A 244 6.81 22.74 3.84
N ASP A 245 7.83 22.48 4.65
CA ASP A 245 9.15 22.10 4.17
C ASP A 245 9.77 20.99 5.01
N ARG A 246 10.88 20.42 4.52
CA ARG A 246 11.51 19.23 5.12
C ARG A 246 10.51 18.09 5.33
N ILE A 247 9.62 17.91 4.35
CA ILE A 247 8.65 16.81 4.37
C ILE A 247 9.42 15.50 4.21
N SER A 248 9.27 14.58 5.15
CA SER A 248 9.88 13.25 5.10
C SER A 248 8.95 12.20 5.69
N LEU A 249 9.04 10.97 5.20
CA LEU A 249 8.25 9.84 5.66
C LEU A 249 9.22 8.70 5.98
N MET A 250 9.56 8.56 7.26
CA MET A 250 10.49 7.54 7.70
C MET A 250 9.75 6.22 7.96
N ARG A 251 10.25 5.14 7.36
CA ARG A 251 9.87 3.76 7.70
C ARG A 251 10.89 3.19 8.67
N TYR A 252 10.40 2.57 9.75
CA TYR A 252 11.22 1.82 10.69
C TYR A 252 10.73 0.36 10.76
N HIS A 253 11.64 -0.59 10.52
CA HIS A 253 11.34 -2.00 10.72
C HIS A 253 11.25 -2.36 12.20
N ALA A 254 10.20 -3.10 12.56
CA ALA A 254 10.11 -3.71 13.88
C ALA A 254 11.24 -4.75 14.04
N LYS A 255 12.02 -4.63 15.13
CA LYS A 255 13.14 -5.54 15.42
C LYS A 255 12.78 -6.65 16.40
N ASP A 256 11.54 -6.65 16.89
CA ASP A 256 11.13 -7.54 17.97
C ASP A 256 10.85 -8.95 17.45
N THR A 257 11.46 -9.95 18.08
CA THR A 257 11.34 -11.38 17.77
C THR A 257 10.04 -12.02 18.27
N LEU A 258 9.01 -11.23 18.60
CA LEU A 258 7.79 -11.71 19.29
C LEU A 258 7.04 -12.83 18.55
N PHE A 259 7.26 -13.02 17.25
CA PHE A 259 6.67 -14.10 16.44
C PHE A 259 7.69 -15.09 15.86
N LYS A 260 8.96 -15.05 16.29
CA LYS A 260 10.01 -16.03 15.95
C LYS A 260 10.27 -17.03 17.10
N ALA A 261 9.25 -17.37 17.88
CA ALA A 261 9.32 -18.59 18.68
C ALA A 261 8.93 -19.77 17.78
N PRO A 262 9.78 -20.79 17.58
CA PRO A 262 9.37 -21.99 16.86
C PRO A 262 8.19 -22.61 17.62
N ALA A 263 7.08 -22.80 16.93
CA ALA A 263 5.98 -23.63 17.39
C ALA A 263 6.41 -25.10 17.31
N ASP A 264 7.20 -25.56 18.26
CA ASP A 264 7.27 -26.96 18.68
C ASP A 264 8.24 -27.14 19.84
N SER A 265 7.69 -27.29 21.05
CA SER A 265 8.30 -28.01 22.16
C SER A 265 7.23 -28.27 23.22
N LEU A 266 6.22 -29.05 22.83
CA LEU A 266 5.40 -29.80 23.77
C LEU A 266 5.45 -31.27 23.35
N GLU A 267 6.55 -31.94 23.66
CA GLU A 267 6.52 -33.39 23.84
C GLU A 267 6.91 -33.70 25.29
N ALA A 268 5.94 -34.27 26.00
CA ALA A 268 6.16 -34.94 27.28
C ALA A 268 6.77 -36.32 27.04
N GLY A 269 7.81 -36.67 27.79
CA GLY A 269 8.41 -38.01 27.75
C GLY A 269 9.47 -38.18 28.84
N ASP A 270 9.11 -38.92 29.88
CA ASP A 270 9.88 -39.24 31.08
C ASP A 270 11.29 -39.84 30.83
N LYS A 271 12.25 -39.47 31.70
CA LYS A 271 13.21 -40.41 32.30
C LYS A 271 13.92 -39.80 33.52
N GLU A 272 13.71 -40.44 34.67
CA GLU A 272 14.31 -40.17 35.97
C GLU A 272 15.82 -40.47 36.07
N LEU A 273 16.46 -39.66 36.93
CA LEU A 273 17.62 -39.87 37.82
C LEU A 273 18.89 -40.60 37.33
N LYS A 274 20.04 -39.92 37.52
CA LYS A 274 21.20 -40.47 38.26
C LYS A 274 22.11 -39.37 38.83
N LYS A 275 22.66 -39.71 40.01
CA LYS A 275 23.29 -38.89 41.07
C LYS A 275 24.71 -38.38 40.73
N GLU A 276 25.12 -37.31 41.41
CA GLU A 276 26.50 -36.79 41.52
C GLU A 276 27.52 -37.85 42.02
N PRO A 277 28.83 -37.62 41.78
CA PRO A 277 29.66 -37.24 42.93
C PRO A 277 30.79 -36.21 42.63
N VAL A 278 31.14 -35.44 43.68
CA VAL A 278 32.37 -34.62 43.86
C VAL A 278 33.49 -35.54 44.43
N PRO A 279 34.78 -35.46 44.03
CA PRO A 279 35.82 -34.61 44.67
C PRO A 279 36.91 -34.11 43.68
N GLY A 280 37.81 -33.17 43.98
CA GLY A 280 38.16 -32.47 45.20
C GLY A 280 39.03 -31.23 44.91
N LYS A 281 39.07 -30.33 45.90
CA LYS A 281 40.09 -29.28 46.12
C LYS A 281 41.04 -29.83 47.21
N PRO A 282 42.30 -29.39 47.34
CA PRO A 282 42.62 -28.06 47.91
C PRO A 282 43.93 -27.48 47.31
N ALA A 283 44.54 -26.35 47.65
CA ALA A 283 44.49 -25.39 48.75
C ALA A 283 45.16 -24.11 48.16
N GLU A 284 44.64 -22.88 48.33
CA GLU A 284 45.00 -21.95 49.42
C GLU A 284 46.25 -21.10 49.03
N LEU A 285 46.29 -19.77 49.08
CA LEU A 285 46.17 -18.93 50.28
C LEU A 285 45.84 -17.44 49.98
N LYS A 286 44.81 -16.98 50.71
CA LYS A 286 44.69 -15.74 51.51
C LYS A 286 44.88 -14.35 50.87
N ARG A 287 43.76 -13.63 50.81
CA ARG A 287 43.60 -12.25 51.30
C ARG A 287 43.33 -12.28 52.81
N GLN A 288 43.66 -11.19 53.53
CA GLN A 288 42.90 -10.62 54.67
C GLN A 288 43.62 -9.34 55.18
N SER A 289 43.01 -8.14 55.09
CA SER A 289 42.14 -7.41 56.08
C SER A 289 42.98 -6.62 57.10
N GLU A 290 42.68 -5.38 57.51
CA GLU A 290 41.54 -4.81 58.27
C GLU A 290 41.50 -3.27 58.08
N GLU A 291 40.36 -2.58 57.87
CA GLU A 291 39.39 -1.96 58.83
C GLU A 291 39.88 -0.75 59.68
N LYS A 292 39.45 0.49 59.37
CA LYS A 292 38.57 1.38 60.21
C LYS A 292 38.51 2.86 59.80
N ASP A 293 37.26 3.36 59.72
CA ASP A 293 36.66 4.68 60.00
C ASP A 293 37.37 6.03 59.72
N THR A 294 36.75 6.90 58.90
CA THR A 294 36.00 8.13 59.33
C THR A 294 35.56 9.05 58.16
N VAL A 295 34.27 9.41 58.13
CA VAL A 295 33.67 10.77 57.93
C VAL A 295 34.13 11.68 56.75
N ARG A 296 33.27 11.94 55.73
CA ARG A 296 32.74 13.27 55.26
C ARG A 296 32.22 13.33 53.80
N GLN A 297 30.96 13.76 53.67
CA GLN A 297 30.36 14.74 52.73
C GLN A 297 30.65 14.78 51.19
N ARG A 298 29.55 14.52 50.48
CA ARG A 298 29.01 15.07 49.21
C ARG A 298 29.53 16.44 48.71
N SER A 299 29.87 16.54 47.42
CA SER A 299 29.81 17.76 46.57
C SER A 299 29.59 17.32 45.11
N GLU A 300 28.49 17.68 44.42
CA GLU A 300 28.04 18.96 43.83
C GLU A 300 28.61 19.31 42.44
N ARG A 301 27.73 19.12 41.44
CA ARG A 301 27.44 19.87 40.20
C ARG A 301 28.48 20.87 39.66
N ARG A 302 28.91 20.64 38.41
CA ARG A 302 29.57 21.63 37.53
C ARG A 302 28.54 22.46 36.72
N PRO A 303 28.66 23.80 36.63
CA PRO A 303 27.83 24.63 35.73
C PRO A 303 28.49 24.92 34.36
N ARG A 304 27.63 25.27 33.39
CA ARG A 304 27.89 25.53 31.96
C ARG A 304 28.24 27.02 31.71
N PRO A 305 29.02 27.39 30.68
CA PRO A 305 29.46 28.79 30.46
C PRO A 305 28.42 29.64 29.70
N ARG A 306 28.37 30.96 29.99
CA ARG A 306 27.70 32.00 29.19
C ARG A 306 28.71 33.04 28.69
N LEU A 307 28.52 33.47 27.44
CA LEU A 307 29.27 34.55 26.76
C LEU A 307 29.09 35.91 27.46
N ARG A 308 30.18 36.68 27.54
CA ARG A 308 30.20 38.11 27.94
C ARG A 308 29.78 39.00 26.76
N GLN A 309 28.90 39.96 27.03
CA GLN A 309 28.70 41.16 26.22
C GLN A 309 29.61 42.27 26.75
N THR A 310 30.35 42.91 25.86
CA THR A 310 31.10 44.15 26.10
C THR A 310 30.18 45.35 25.94
N THR A 311 30.17 46.24 26.94
CA THR A 311 29.70 47.62 26.79
C THR A 311 30.73 48.50 27.49
N GLU A 312 31.47 49.28 26.73
CA GLU A 312 32.20 50.45 27.23
C GLU A 312 31.28 51.67 27.13
N LYS A 313 31.29 52.49 28.19
CA LYS A 313 30.68 53.81 28.26
C LYS A 313 31.80 54.83 28.40
N GLN A 314 31.88 55.79 27.48
CA GLN A 314 31.80 57.23 27.75
C GLN A 314 31.70 58.00 26.44
#